data_AF-A0A810PPE0-F1
#
_entry.id   AF-A0A810PPE0-F1
#
_cell.length_a   1.000
_cell.length_b   1.000
_cell.length_c   1.000
_cell.angle_alpha   90.00
_cell.angle_beta   90.00
_cell.angle_gamma   90.00
#
_symmetry.space_group_name_H-M   'P 1'
#
loop_
_entity.id
_entity.type
_entity.pdbx_description
1 polymer ?
#
loop_
_entity_poly.entity_id
_entity_poly.type
_entity_poly.pdbx_seq_one_letter_code
_entity_poly.pdbx_strand_id
1 'polypeptide(L)'
;MAKKDIYKFTIQFSGGDPQHQQVAEILNQQGRRKAQFLVNTVLHYIHCSETPDIPQPSPVNTDAIEAIVRRIMEEYSEKPTPKDVGQAPEKKTVKSEEIAFDDAAELLGEDGMAAIKNTMASFRR
;
A
#
# COMPACT_ATOMS: atom_id res chain seq x y z
N MET A 1 -23.90 15.43 -5.86
CA MET A 1 -22.45 15.15 -6.02
C MET A 1 -21.69 16.32 -5.42
N ALA A 2 -20.92 16.12 -4.36
CA ALA A 2 -20.17 17.21 -3.72
C ALA A 2 -19.02 17.65 -4.66
N LYS A 3 -18.89 18.96 -4.91
CA LYS A 3 -17.81 19.52 -5.73
C LYS A 3 -16.48 19.22 -5.04
N LYS A 4 -15.56 18.56 -5.76
CA LYS A 4 -14.20 18.33 -5.29
C LYS A 4 -13.54 19.69 -5.05
N ASP A 5 -13.10 19.94 -3.82
CA ASP A 5 -12.33 21.13 -3.49
C ASP A 5 -10.99 21.07 -4.24
N ILE A 6 -10.81 21.97 -5.21
CA ILE A 6 -9.65 21.98 -6.11
C ILE A 6 -8.35 22.37 -5.40
N TYR A 7 -8.42 22.91 -4.19
CA TYR A 7 -7.26 23.33 -3.41
C TYR A 7 -6.87 22.32 -2.32
N LYS A 8 -7.61 21.22 -2.20
CA LYS A 8 -7.34 20.16 -1.24
C LYS A 8 -6.68 18.97 -1.93
N PHE A 9 -5.44 18.70 -1.54
CA PHE A 9 -4.67 17.55 -2.02
C PHE A 9 -4.43 16.55 -0.88
N THR A 10 -4.48 15.26 -1.22
CA THR A 10 -4.07 14.17 -0.32
C THR A 10 -2.93 13.43 -1.00
N ILE A 11 -1.76 13.41 -0.38
CA ILE A 11 -0.54 12.84 -0.91
C ILE A 11 -0.02 11.84 0.12
N GLN A 12 0.27 10.61 -0.32
CA GLN A 12 0.86 9.57 0.50
C GLN A 12 2.30 9.33 0.03
N PHE A 13 3.26 9.46 0.95
CA PHE A 13 4.65 9.11 0.68
C PHE A 13 4.88 7.61 0.90
N SER A 14 5.70 6.99 0.05
CA SER A 14 6.11 5.59 0.21
C SER A 14 7.14 5.50 1.32
N GLY A 15 6.88 4.67 2.33
CA GLY A 15 7.87 4.35 3.35
C GLY A 15 9.00 3.45 2.85
N GLY A 16 8.93 2.93 1.61
CA GLY A 16 9.97 2.09 1.03
C GLY A 16 11.08 2.85 0.29
N ASP A 17 10.89 4.15 0.04
CA ASP A 17 11.86 4.99 -0.67
C ASP A 17 12.52 5.99 0.31
N PRO A 18 13.85 5.97 0.47
CA PRO A 18 14.57 6.89 1.36
C PRO A 18 14.32 8.37 1.03
N GLN A 19 14.15 8.73 -0.25
CA GLN A 19 13.87 10.11 -0.65
C GLN A 19 12.47 10.52 -0.20
N HIS A 20 11.48 9.62 -0.33
CA HIS A 20 10.13 9.87 0.17
C HIS A 20 10.10 10.00 1.70
N GLN A 21 10.87 9.18 2.42
CA GLN A 21 11.02 9.31 3.87
C GLN A 21 11.59 10.66 4.25
N GLN A 22 12.70 11.07 3.61
CA GLN A 22 13.35 12.36 3.87
C GLN A 22 12.41 13.54 3.61
N VAL A 23 11.70 13.54 2.48
CA VAL A 23 10.72 14.60 2.15
C VAL A 23 9.57 14.60 3.16
N ALA A 24 9.06 13.44 3.56
CA ALA A 24 8.01 13.33 4.57
C ALA A 24 8.46 13.90 5.92
N GLU A 25 9.68 13.62 6.36
CA GLU A 25 10.26 14.19 7.58
C GLU A 25 10.38 15.72 7.50
N ILE A 26 10.96 16.25 6.42
CA ILE A 26 11.10 17.70 6.19
C ILE A 26 9.74 18.38 6.23
N LEU A 27 8.74 17.83 5.54
CA LEU A 27 7.38 18.35 5.56
C LEU A 27 6.78 18.27 6.96
N ASN A 28 6.95 17.15 7.67
CA ASN A 28 6.42 16.97 9.02
C ASN A 28 6.95 18.03 10.01
N GLN A 29 8.22 18.40 9.91
CA GLN A 29 8.84 19.47 10.71
C GLN A 29 8.20 20.85 10.49
N GLN A 30 7.59 21.13 9.32
CA GLN A 30 6.96 22.43 9.04
C GLN A 30 5.66 22.68 9.84
N GLY A 31 5.10 21.68 10.55
CA GLY A 31 3.88 21.83 11.33
C GLY A 31 2.69 22.33 10.48
N ARG A 32 2.07 23.46 10.87
CA ARG A 32 0.95 24.10 10.14
C ARG A 32 1.37 24.84 8.86
N ARG A 33 2.69 24.98 8.61
CA ARG A 33 3.23 25.75 7.48
C ARG A 33 3.57 24.89 6.26
N LYS A 34 3.18 23.61 6.23
CA LYS A 34 3.43 22.69 5.10
C LYS A 34 2.97 23.25 3.76
N ALA A 35 1.77 23.83 3.72
CA ALA A 35 1.24 24.43 2.49
C ALA A 35 2.13 25.58 1.97
N GLN A 36 2.55 26.48 2.86
CA GLN A 36 3.46 27.58 2.53
C GLN A 36 4.84 27.09 2.10
N PHE A 37 5.36 26.05 2.77
CA PHE A 37 6.61 25.43 2.38
C PHE A 37 6.53 24.85 0.97
N LEU A 38 5.49 24.07 0.66
CA LEU A 38 5.26 23.52 -0.68
C LEU A 38 5.13 24.60 -1.76
N VAL A 39 4.43 25.72 -1.47
CA VAL A 39 4.35 26.86 -2.39
C VAL A 39 5.75 27.38 -2.72
N ASN A 40 6.58 27.63 -1.71
CA ASN A 40 7.93 28.13 -1.92
C ASN A 40 8.80 27.12 -2.69
N THR A 41 8.70 25.83 -2.38
CA THR A 41 9.45 24.78 -3.07
C THR A 41 9.07 24.71 -4.55
N VAL A 42 7.77 24.75 -4.87
CA VAL A 42 7.28 24.69 -6.26
C VAL A 42 7.69 25.94 -7.04
N LEU A 43 7.54 27.14 -6.45
CA LEU A 43 7.96 28.38 -7.10
C LEU A 43 9.47 28.42 -7.32
N HIS A 44 10.25 27.93 -6.36
CA HIS A 44 11.70 27.83 -6.51
C HIS A 44 12.08 26.85 -7.63
N TYR A 45 11.45 25.68 -7.68
CA TYR A 45 11.71 24.67 -8.71
C TYR A 45 11.43 25.20 -10.12
N ILE A 46 10.30 25.89 -10.34
CA ILE A 46 9.94 26.41 -11.68
C ILE A 46 10.89 27.55 -12.12
N HIS A 47 11.51 28.26 -11.17
CA HIS A 47 12.36 29.42 -11.46
C HIS A 47 13.86 29.13 -11.35
N CYS A 48 14.24 27.89 -11.03
CA CYS A 48 15.64 27.48 -10.97
C CYS A 48 16.05 26.88 -12.32
N SER A 49 16.96 27.55 -13.03
CA SER A 49 17.48 27.08 -14.33
C SER A 49 18.35 25.82 -14.23
N GLU A 50 18.75 25.44 -13.01
CA GLU A 50 19.66 24.31 -12.74
C GLU A 50 18.91 23.03 -12.34
N THR A 51 17.59 23.09 -12.13
CA THR A 51 16.83 21.90 -11.72
C THR A 51 16.44 21.05 -12.92
N PRO A 52 16.79 19.74 -12.94
CA PRO A 52 16.39 18.83 -14.00
C PRO A 52 14.87 18.68 -14.05
N ASP A 53 14.33 18.54 -15.26
CA ASP A 53 12.90 18.30 -15.50
C ASP A 53 12.45 17.01 -14.80
N ILE A 54 11.31 17.02 -14.11
CA ILE A 54 10.77 15.83 -13.45
C ILE A 54 10.30 14.90 -14.57
N PRO A 55 10.92 13.71 -14.74
CA PRO A 55 10.50 12.78 -15.77
C PRO A 55 9.03 12.41 -15.52
N GLN A 56 8.14 12.91 -16.37
CA GLN A 56 6.76 12.46 -16.35
C GLN A 56 6.79 10.98 -16.76
N PRO A 57 6.21 10.06 -15.96
CA PRO A 57 6.10 8.68 -16.39
C PRO A 57 5.40 8.68 -17.76
N SER A 58 6.05 8.06 -18.75
CA SER A 58 5.45 7.96 -20.07
C SER A 58 4.07 7.33 -19.95
N PRO A 59 3.07 7.81 -20.70
CA PRO A 59 1.75 7.20 -20.71
C PRO A 59 1.92 5.70 -20.98
N VAL A 60 1.36 4.87 -20.11
CA VAL A 60 1.42 3.42 -20.28
C VAL A 60 0.70 3.07 -21.57
N ASN A 61 1.41 2.48 -22.53
CA ASN A 61 0.81 2.04 -23.78
C ASN A 61 0.00 0.76 -23.54
N THR A 62 -1.30 0.93 -23.30
CA THR A 62 -2.25 -0.15 -23.03
C THR A 62 -2.36 -1.12 -24.20
N ASP A 63 -2.23 -0.63 -25.43
CA ASP A 63 -2.34 -1.46 -26.64
C ASP A 63 -1.15 -2.43 -26.74
N ALA A 64 0.05 -1.95 -26.40
CA ALA A 64 1.24 -2.80 -26.32
C ALA A 64 1.10 -3.86 -25.23
N ILE A 65 0.53 -3.52 -24.06
CA ILE A 65 0.26 -4.48 -23.00
C ILE A 65 -0.75 -5.52 -23.47
N GLU A 66 -1.85 -5.10 -24.11
CA GLU A 66 -2.87 -6.03 -24.62
C GLU A 66 -2.27 -7.00 -25.65
N ALA A 67 -1.47 -6.49 -26.59
CA ALA A 67 -0.80 -7.32 -27.59
C ALA A 67 0.13 -8.37 -26.95
N ILE A 68 0.89 -7.98 -25.92
CA ILE A 68 1.77 -8.89 -25.19
C ILE A 68 0.94 -9.95 -24.44
N VAL A 69 -0.12 -9.53 -23.73
CA VAL A 69 -1.00 -10.45 -22.99
C VAL A 69 -1.68 -11.44 -23.94
N ARG A 70 -2.20 -10.96 -25.08
CA ARG A 70 -2.84 -11.81 -26.10
C ARG A 70 -1.85 -12.84 -26.66
N ARG A 71 -0.63 -12.42 -26.99
CA ARG A 71 0.44 -13.31 -27.46
C ARG A 71 0.80 -14.38 -26.42
N ILE A 72 0.89 -13.99 -25.15
CA ILE A 72 1.14 -14.95 -24.06
C ILE A 72 -0.01 -15.96 -24.01
N MET A 73 -1.27 -15.53 -24.03
CA MET A 73 -2.41 -16.43 -24.00
C MET A 73 -2.45 -17.39 -25.20
N GLU A 74 -2.12 -16.91 -26.40
CA GLU A 74 -2.00 -17.73 -27.60
C GLU A 74 -0.89 -18.78 -27.45
N GLU A 75 0.30 -18.40 -26.99
CA GLU A 75 1.42 -19.32 -26.78
C GLU A 75 1.13 -20.41 -25.72
N TYR A 76 0.37 -20.07 -24.67
CA TYR A 76 -0.09 -21.06 -23.68
C TYR A 76 -1.25 -21.93 -24.18
N SER A 77 -2.00 -21.47 -25.18
CA SER A 77 -3.09 -22.25 -25.78
C SER A 77 -2.62 -23.25 -26.85
N GLU A 78 -1.49 -22.99 -27.51
CA GLU A 78 -0.93 -23.84 -28.57
C GLU A 78 -0.02 -24.97 -28.05
N LYS A 79 0.43 -24.91 -26.79
CA LYS A 79 1.14 -26.03 -26.17
C LYS A 79 0.12 -27.13 -25.85
N PRO A 80 0.20 -28.34 -26.45
CA PRO A 80 -0.62 -29.45 -26.00
C PRO A 80 -0.24 -29.70 -24.54
N THR A 81 -1.24 -29.70 -23.66
CA THR A 81 -1.09 -30.15 -22.28
C THR A 81 -0.30 -31.47 -22.28
N PRO A 82 0.88 -31.55 -21.65
CA PRO A 82 1.39 -32.84 -21.22
C PRO A 82 0.31 -33.41 -20.30
N LYS A 83 -0.28 -34.53 -20.72
CA LYS A 83 -1.09 -35.33 -19.81
C LYS A 83 -0.19 -35.70 -18.63
N ASP A 84 -0.67 -35.31 -17.46
CA ASP A 84 -0.35 -35.91 -16.17
C ASP A 84 1.10 -35.76 -15.66
N VAL A 85 1.33 -34.68 -14.92
CA VAL A 85 1.90 -34.83 -13.58
C VAL A 85 1.04 -33.98 -12.66
N GLY A 86 0.19 -34.64 -11.89
CA GLY A 86 -0.50 -34.02 -10.76
C GLY A 86 0.51 -33.39 -9.82
N GLN A 87 0.72 -32.08 -9.96
CA GLN A 87 1.20 -31.22 -8.89
C GLN A 87 0.46 -29.90 -9.04
N ALA A 88 -0.62 -29.79 -8.27
CA ALA A 88 -1.10 -28.50 -7.84
C ALA A 88 0.12 -27.66 -7.41
N PRO A 89 0.19 -26.36 -7.73
CA PRO A 89 1.16 -25.52 -7.03
C PRO A 89 0.86 -25.75 -5.56
N GLU A 90 1.83 -26.30 -4.82
CA GLU A 90 1.75 -26.33 -3.38
C GLU A 90 1.50 -24.88 -2.97
N LYS A 91 0.23 -24.57 -2.68
CA LYS A 91 -0.07 -23.58 -1.67
C LYS A 91 0.75 -24.09 -0.50
N LYS A 92 1.87 -23.43 -0.22
CA LYS A 92 2.38 -23.36 1.13
C LYS A 92 1.23 -22.74 1.91
N THR A 93 0.28 -23.58 2.31
CA THR A 93 -0.53 -23.35 3.48
C THR A 93 0.52 -23.22 4.57
N VAL A 94 0.90 -21.97 4.84
CA VAL A 94 1.45 -21.63 6.14
C VAL A 94 0.44 -22.26 7.08
N LYS A 95 0.86 -23.31 7.77
CA LYS A 95 0.08 -23.90 8.83
C LYS A 95 -0.03 -22.75 9.82
N SER A 96 -1.14 -22.02 9.79
CA SER A 96 -1.48 -21.17 10.91
C SER A 96 -1.45 -22.13 12.09
N GLU A 97 -0.50 -21.95 12.99
CA GLU A 97 -0.60 -22.58 14.29
C GLU A 97 -2.00 -22.23 14.79
N GLU A 98 -2.82 -23.26 14.96
CA GLU A 98 -4.04 -23.13 15.73
C GLU A 98 -3.57 -22.70 17.12
N ILE A 99 -3.64 -21.40 17.38
CA ILE A 99 -3.43 -20.87 18.72
C ILE A 99 -4.57 -21.50 19.51
N ALA A 100 -4.26 -22.52 20.30
CA ALA A 100 -5.20 -23.09 21.25
C ALA A 100 -5.50 -22.01 22.29
N PHE A 101 -6.62 -21.31 22.11
CA PHE A 101 -7.08 -20.27 23.03
C PHE A 101 -7.60 -20.85 24.36
N ASP A 102 -7.55 -22.17 24.53
CA ASP A 102 -8.05 -22.87 25.72
C ASP A 102 -7.24 -22.48 26.99
N ASP A 103 -5.96 -22.13 26.86
CA ASP A 103 -5.11 -21.73 27.99
C ASP A 103 -5.19 -20.23 28.34
N ALA A 104 -5.94 -19.43 27.57
CA ALA A 104 -6.01 -17.99 27.79
C ALA A 104 -6.60 -17.63 29.18
N ALA A 105 -7.48 -18.47 29.71
CA ALA A 105 -8.07 -18.27 31.04
C ALA A 105 -7.07 -18.54 32.18
N GLU A 106 -6.16 -19.50 32.01
CA GLU A 106 -5.11 -19.80 32.99
C GLU A 106 -4.00 -18.74 32.96
N LEU A 107 -3.65 -18.26 31.77
CA LEU A 107 -2.57 -17.30 31.56
C LEU A 107 -2.93 -15.86 31.98
N LEU A 108 -4.20 -15.47 31.81
CA LEU A 108 -4.68 -14.12 32.13
C LEU A 108 -5.34 -14.02 33.51
N GLY A 109 -5.72 -15.16 34.10
CA GLY A 109 -6.46 -15.23 35.35
C GLY A 109 -7.86 -14.61 35.28
N GLU A 110 -8.61 -14.72 36.38
CA GLU A 110 -9.99 -14.25 36.48
C GLU A 110 -10.11 -12.72 36.27
N ASP A 111 -9.15 -11.97 36.83
CA ASP A 111 -9.09 -10.51 36.69
C ASP A 111 -8.79 -10.05 35.26
N GLY A 112 -7.87 -10.74 34.56
CA GLY A 112 -7.55 -10.43 33.17
C GLY A 112 -8.75 -10.67 32.24
N MET A 113 -9.49 -11.75 32.47
CA MET A 113 -10.72 -12.03 31.72
C MET A 113 -11.84 -11.02 32.01
N ALA A 114 -11.98 -10.58 33.26
CA ALA A 114 -12.95 -9.55 33.63
C ALA A 114 -12.66 -8.21 32.93
N ALA A 115 -11.39 -7.81 32.84
CA ALA A 115 -10.98 -6.58 32.15
C ALA A 115 -11.28 -6.61 30.64
N ILE A 116 -11.03 -7.74 29.98
CA ILE A 116 -11.34 -7.93 28.54
C ILE A 116 -12.85 -7.83 28.31
N LYS A 117 -13.65 -8.50 29.15
CA LYS A 117 -15.11 -8.47 29.05
C LYS A 117 -15.67 -7.06 29.19
N ASN A 118 -15.15 -6.28 30.14
CA ASN A 118 -15.61 -4.92 30.39
C ASN A 118 -15.25 -3.96 29.24
N THR A 119 -14.06 -4.14 28.67
CA THR A 119 -13.60 -3.41 27.48
C THR A 119 -14.49 -3.73 26.28
N MET A 120 -14.77 -5.01 25.99
CA MET A 120 -15.65 -5.40 24.89
C MET A 120 -17.09 -4.89 25.05
N ALA A 121 -17.62 -4.86 26.29
CA ALA A 121 -18.94 -4.33 26.56
C ALA A 121 -19.03 -2.82 26.28
N SER A 122 -17.94 -2.08 26.48
CA SER A 122 -17.87 -0.64 26.23
C SER A 122 -18.00 -0.27 24.75
N PHE A 123 -17.65 -1.18 23.84
CA PHE A 123 -17.78 -1.00 22.39
C PHE A 123 -19.14 -1.40 21.81
N ARG A 124 -20.04 -1.99 22.62
CA ARG A 124 -21.38 -2.41 22.18
C ARG A 124 -22.46 -1.33 22.40
N ARG A 125 -22.05 -0.07 22.51
CA ARG A 125 -22.93 1.10 22.67
C ARG A 125 -23.17 1.81 21.35
#